data_AF-A0A972ICC1-F1
#
_entry.id   AF-A0A972ICC1-F1
#
_cell.length_a   1.000
_cell.length_b   1.000
_cell.length_c   1.000
_cell.angle_alpha   90.00
_cell.angle_beta   90.00
_cell.angle_gamma   90.00
#
_symmetry.space_group_name_H-M   'P 1'
#
loop_
_entity.id
_entity.type
_entity.pdbx_description
1 polymer ?
#
loop_
_entity_poly.entity_id
_entity_poly.type
_entity_poly.pdbx_seq_one_letter_code
_entity_poly.pdbx_strand_id
1 'polypeptide(L)'
;MRWIPGELAYHLELRAIWNTGKVGFMNTLGAPRVLGLGYSDGNEWPPANILNNVDPNATFVITPVPGENGNFRPHQAFNWSTMMYLVGNVSDEKLARIFQMIEYAYFGEDWMRYKWGIEGVHYQWSGEPMNSPIIFTDPEKIPPKYAGKGTTAFGQFGNLNFIDNINVYFNFDAFYIQFIEYWNQYSPDGWFGDSLWILPDKLYSQYTMPADKYEEFTELRNETNSQINTVHSEFTKRVWGGQISNIDSEWEQYIDQIYAAGLSEWVKFWNSDDIKTYNYYRQQK
;
A
#
# COMPACT_ATOMS: atom_id res chain seq x y z
N MET A 1 18.31 18.25 2.93
CA MET A 1 17.14 18.42 2.03
C MET A 1 16.79 19.90 1.97
N ARG A 2 16.46 20.43 0.79
CA ARG A 2 15.96 21.82 0.67
C ARG A 2 14.45 21.80 0.87
N TRP A 3 13.95 22.75 1.65
CA TRP A 3 12.50 22.98 1.76
C TRP A 3 11.97 23.52 0.45
N ILE A 4 10.74 23.12 0.12
CA ILE A 4 9.94 23.81 -0.89
C ILE A 4 9.48 25.18 -0.32
N PRO A 5 9.16 26.17 -1.18
CA PRO A 5 8.87 27.54 -0.75
C PRO A 5 7.74 27.70 0.27
N GLY A 6 6.72 26.84 0.25
CA GLY A 6 5.53 26.92 1.11
C GLY A 6 4.55 28.03 0.72
N GLU A 7 4.65 28.56 -0.50
CA GLU A 7 3.73 29.56 -1.08
C GLU A 7 2.43 28.90 -1.58
N LEU A 8 2.53 27.65 -2.05
CA LEU A 8 1.41 26.81 -2.46
C LEU A 8 1.34 25.54 -1.59
N ALA A 9 0.28 24.75 -1.80
CA ALA A 9 0.21 23.42 -1.23
C ALA A 9 1.44 22.60 -1.66
N TYR A 10 2.04 21.87 -0.72
CA TYR A 10 3.36 21.26 -0.88
C TYR A 10 3.52 20.42 -2.17
N HIS A 11 2.46 19.70 -2.54
CA HIS A 11 2.45 18.83 -3.70
C HIS A 11 2.53 19.62 -5.02
N LEU A 12 1.98 20.84 -5.09
CA LEU A 12 2.04 21.68 -6.29
C LEU A 12 3.45 22.21 -6.53
N GLU A 13 4.12 22.65 -5.46
CA GLU A 13 5.50 23.15 -5.57
C GLU A 13 6.48 22.02 -5.88
N LEU A 14 6.31 20.87 -5.20
CA LEU A 14 7.11 19.68 -5.47
C LEU A 14 6.94 19.21 -6.91
N ARG A 15 5.70 19.16 -7.40
CA ARG A 15 5.37 18.84 -8.79
C ARG A 15 6.04 19.79 -9.77
N ALA A 16 5.97 21.10 -9.53
CA ALA A 16 6.59 22.11 -10.38
C ALA A 16 8.11 21.92 -10.48
N ILE A 17 8.77 21.61 -9.35
CA ILE A 17 10.21 21.32 -9.30
C ILE A 17 10.53 20.03 -10.08
N TRP A 18 9.79 18.95 -9.84
CA TRP A 18 10.03 17.66 -10.48
C TRP A 18 9.76 17.69 -11.99
N ASN A 19 8.74 18.41 -12.44
CA ASN A 19 8.42 18.58 -13.87
C ASN A 19 9.49 19.33 -14.66
N THR A 20 10.48 19.94 -14.00
CA THR A 20 11.62 20.54 -14.73
C THR A 20 12.51 19.48 -15.40
N GLY A 21 12.45 18.21 -14.97
CA GLY A 21 13.37 17.16 -15.41
C GLY A 21 14.83 17.36 -14.98
N LYS A 22 15.13 18.37 -14.15
CA LYS A 22 16.49 18.71 -13.70
C LYS A 22 16.88 18.04 -12.38
N VAL A 23 15.92 17.41 -11.71
CA VAL A 23 16.12 16.71 -10.45
C VAL A 23 15.47 15.34 -10.51
N GLY A 24 16.03 14.38 -9.80
CA GLY A 24 15.36 13.11 -9.56
C GLY A 24 14.05 13.33 -8.81
N PHE A 25 13.07 12.49 -9.10
CA PHE A 25 11.81 12.43 -8.36
C PHE A 25 11.70 11.05 -7.73
N MET A 26 10.90 10.98 -6.67
CA MET A 26 10.67 9.76 -5.93
C MET A 26 9.17 9.52 -5.84
N ASN A 27 8.77 8.26 -5.96
CA ASN A 27 7.37 7.85 -5.91
C ASN A 27 6.83 7.95 -4.47
N THR A 28 6.56 9.17 -3.99
CA THR A 28 6.11 9.43 -2.62
C THR A 28 4.62 9.68 -2.48
N LEU A 29 3.91 9.87 -3.60
CA LEU A 29 2.52 10.30 -3.61
C LEU A 29 1.59 9.32 -4.36
N GLY A 30 2.01 8.06 -4.47
CA GLY A 30 1.25 6.96 -5.01
C GLY A 30 1.74 6.49 -6.38
N ALA A 31 1.96 5.19 -6.49
CA ALA A 31 2.51 4.54 -7.67
C ALA A 31 1.82 4.80 -9.01
N PRO A 32 0.48 5.02 -9.08
CA PRO A 32 -0.13 5.39 -10.35
C PRO A 32 0.44 6.66 -10.99
N ARG A 33 1.07 7.60 -10.26
CA ARG A 33 1.61 8.83 -10.86
C ARG A 33 2.90 8.65 -11.66
N VAL A 34 3.57 7.50 -11.55
CA VAL A 34 4.83 7.23 -12.26
C VAL A 34 4.54 6.57 -13.61
N LEU A 35 3.68 5.57 -13.72
CA LEU A 35 3.41 4.93 -15.03
C LEU A 35 1.96 4.43 -15.18
N GLY A 36 1.02 4.93 -14.36
CA GLY A 36 -0.33 4.37 -14.26
C GLY A 36 -1.50 5.35 -14.35
N LEU A 37 -2.68 4.79 -14.60
CA LEU A 37 -3.95 5.51 -14.84
C LEU A 37 -4.78 5.74 -13.56
N GLY A 38 -4.23 5.43 -12.38
CA GLY A 38 -4.99 5.31 -11.13
C GLY A 38 -5.32 6.63 -10.41
N TYR A 39 -4.66 7.73 -10.76
CA TYR A 39 -5.06 9.07 -10.32
C TYR A 39 -5.32 9.94 -11.55
N SER A 40 -6.43 10.71 -11.52
CA SER A 40 -6.83 11.58 -12.63
C SER A 40 -5.80 12.66 -12.98
N ASP A 41 -4.77 12.84 -12.14
CA ASP A 41 -3.69 13.81 -12.31
C ASP A 41 -2.35 13.20 -12.76
N GLY A 42 -2.26 11.90 -13.09
CA GLY A 42 -0.99 11.24 -13.44
C GLY A 42 -0.19 11.96 -14.55
N ASN A 43 -0.87 12.53 -15.54
CA ASN A 43 -0.26 13.31 -16.62
C ASN A 43 0.38 14.65 -16.16
N GLU A 44 0.06 15.09 -14.95
CA GLU A 44 0.60 16.32 -14.35
C GLU A 44 1.94 16.07 -13.62
N TRP A 45 2.34 14.82 -13.44
CA TRP A 45 3.56 14.42 -12.72
C TRP A 45 4.59 13.75 -13.65
N PRO A 46 5.88 13.74 -13.29
CA PRO A 46 6.87 12.96 -14.01
C PRO A 46 6.63 11.46 -13.82
N PRO A 47 7.00 10.64 -14.81
CA PRO A 47 7.62 10.96 -16.09
C PRO A 47 6.65 11.48 -17.15
N ALA A 48 5.33 11.25 -17.03
CA ALA A 48 4.36 11.58 -18.06
C ALA A 48 4.39 13.06 -18.46
N ASN A 49 4.47 13.97 -17.47
CA ASN A 49 4.53 15.40 -17.76
C ASN A 49 5.81 15.79 -18.53
N ILE A 50 6.95 15.18 -18.20
CA ILE A 50 8.24 15.44 -18.85
C ILE A 50 8.19 14.91 -20.30
N LEU A 51 7.69 13.69 -20.51
CA LEU A 51 7.55 13.10 -21.84
C LEU A 51 6.59 13.93 -22.73
N ASN A 52 5.49 14.42 -22.15
CA ASN A 52 4.49 15.15 -22.92
C ASN A 52 4.88 16.62 -23.20
N ASN A 53 5.66 17.26 -22.33
CA ASN A 53 5.84 18.73 -22.38
C ASN A 53 7.30 19.21 -22.40
N VAL A 54 8.28 18.36 -22.07
CA VAL A 54 9.69 18.78 -21.90
C VAL A 54 10.60 18.07 -22.90
N ASP A 55 10.63 16.73 -22.85
CA ASP A 55 11.44 15.91 -23.74
C ASP A 55 10.74 14.56 -23.99
N PRO A 56 10.13 14.36 -25.19
CA PRO A 56 9.42 13.13 -25.53
C PRO A 56 10.34 11.91 -25.68
N ASN A 57 11.66 12.10 -25.75
CA ASN A 57 12.64 11.03 -25.83
C ASN A 57 13.40 10.84 -24.50
N ALA A 58 12.94 11.47 -23.41
CA ALA A 58 13.56 11.33 -22.11
C ALA A 58 13.58 9.86 -21.68
N THR A 59 14.76 9.39 -21.24
CA THR A 59 14.94 8.05 -20.67
C THR A 59 15.01 8.17 -19.16
N PHE A 60 14.18 7.40 -18.46
CA PHE A 60 14.14 7.38 -17.01
C PHE A 60 14.83 6.13 -16.48
N VAL A 61 15.76 6.31 -15.54
CA VAL A 61 16.33 5.21 -14.78
C VAL A 61 15.54 5.10 -13.49
N ILE A 62 14.86 3.98 -13.32
CA ILE A 62 14.11 3.66 -12.11
C ILE A 62 15.02 2.79 -11.24
N THR A 63 15.26 3.22 -10.01
CA THR A 63 16.02 2.44 -9.04
C THR A 63 15.09 1.93 -7.95
N PRO A 64 15.29 0.71 -7.42
CA PRO A 64 14.66 0.30 -6.18
C PRO A 64 15.12 1.20 -5.02
N VAL A 65 14.51 1.06 -3.84
CA VAL A 65 14.88 1.83 -2.65
C VAL A 65 16.40 1.71 -2.43
N PRO A 66 17.14 2.82 -2.32
CA PRO A 66 18.59 2.77 -2.22
C PRO A 66 19.03 2.25 -0.84
N GLY A 67 20.02 1.34 -0.84
CA GLY A 67 20.81 0.93 0.33
C GLY A 67 21.04 -0.58 0.43
N GLU A 68 22.26 -1.01 0.79
CA GLU A 68 22.58 -2.44 1.07
C GLU A 68 21.71 -3.03 2.20
N ASN A 69 21.22 -2.18 3.11
CA ASN A 69 20.31 -2.54 4.20
C ASN A 69 18.94 -1.85 4.05
N GLY A 70 18.66 -1.28 2.88
CA GLY A 70 17.45 -0.50 2.63
C GLY A 70 16.28 -1.44 2.38
N ASN A 71 15.56 -1.82 3.43
CA ASN A 71 14.32 -2.55 3.25
C ASN A 71 13.33 -1.67 2.47
N PHE A 72 12.69 -2.25 1.46
CA PHE A 72 11.52 -1.63 0.83
C PHE A 72 10.52 -1.31 1.95
N ARG A 73 9.97 -0.10 1.95
CA ARG A 73 8.76 0.19 2.74
C ARG A 73 7.56 -0.04 1.82
N PRO A 74 7.04 -1.26 1.75
CA PRO A 74 5.82 -1.51 1.01
C PRO A 74 4.66 -0.65 1.49
N HIS A 75 3.68 -0.43 0.61
CA HIS A 75 2.40 0.19 0.98
C HIS A 75 1.70 -0.56 2.13
N GLN A 76 2.06 -1.83 2.36
CA GLN A 76 1.66 -2.64 3.50
C GLN A 76 2.89 -3.33 4.07
N ALA A 77 3.13 -3.25 5.38
CA ALA A 77 4.32 -3.83 6.00
C ALA A 77 4.44 -5.37 5.88
N PHE A 78 3.40 -6.04 5.37
CA PHE A 78 3.23 -7.49 5.38
C PHE A 78 2.89 -8.01 3.98
N ASN A 79 3.20 -9.28 3.74
CA ASN A 79 2.75 -10.03 2.58
C ASN A 79 1.26 -10.46 2.64
N TRP A 80 0.49 -10.01 3.63
CA TRP A 80 -0.93 -10.32 3.81
C TRP A 80 -1.74 -9.10 4.29
N SER A 81 -3.05 -9.09 4.01
CA SER A 81 -3.98 -7.98 4.29
C SER A 81 -5.01 -8.35 5.36
N THR A 82 -5.37 -7.41 6.23
CA THR A 82 -6.48 -7.57 7.20
C THR A 82 -7.86 -7.37 6.58
N MET A 83 -7.93 -7.05 5.29
CA MET A 83 -9.17 -6.84 4.58
C MET A 83 -9.82 -8.18 4.22
N MET A 84 -10.65 -8.69 5.12
CA MET A 84 -11.36 -9.97 5.00
C MET A 84 -12.88 -9.78 5.02
N TYR A 85 -13.62 -10.74 4.47
CA TYR A 85 -15.06 -10.82 4.69
C TYR A 85 -15.34 -11.49 6.03
N LEU A 86 -15.96 -10.74 6.95
CA LEU A 86 -16.59 -11.32 8.12
C LEU A 86 -17.89 -12.01 7.67
N VAL A 87 -17.87 -13.33 7.57
CA VAL A 87 -19.09 -14.12 7.40
C VAL A 87 -19.58 -14.53 8.78
N GLY A 88 -20.52 -13.74 9.32
CA GLY A 88 -21.18 -14.04 10.59
C GLY A 88 -22.13 -15.23 10.50
N ASN A 89 -22.70 -15.64 11.63
CA ASN A 89 -23.58 -16.80 11.82
C ASN A 89 -24.64 -17.00 10.71
N VAL A 90 -24.28 -17.74 9.65
CA VAL A 90 -25.15 -18.14 8.54
C VAL A 90 -25.19 -19.67 8.47
N SER A 91 -26.26 -20.21 7.90
CA SER A 91 -26.33 -21.65 7.62
C SER A 91 -25.26 -22.06 6.60
N ASP A 92 -24.84 -23.32 6.66
CA ASP A 92 -23.89 -23.91 5.71
C ASP A 92 -24.32 -23.74 4.25
N GLU A 93 -25.63 -23.86 3.99
CA GLU A 93 -26.21 -23.65 2.66
C GLU A 93 -26.01 -22.22 2.14
N LYS A 94 -26.13 -21.22 3.04
CA LYS A 94 -25.88 -19.82 2.70
C LYS A 94 -24.39 -19.56 2.53
N LEU A 95 -23.56 -20.15 3.40
CA LEU A 95 -22.11 -20.06 3.30
C LEU A 95 -21.60 -20.64 1.97
N ALA A 96 -22.08 -21.82 1.59
CA ALA A 96 -21.75 -22.46 0.32
C ALA A 96 -22.13 -21.58 -0.87
N ARG A 97 -23.31 -20.93 -0.84
CA ARG A 97 -23.74 -20.01 -1.90
C ARG A 97 -22.86 -18.75 -1.96
N ILE A 98 -22.43 -18.22 -0.81
CA ILE A 98 -21.49 -17.09 -0.76
C ILE A 98 -20.16 -17.49 -1.42
N PHE A 99 -19.61 -18.66 -1.06
CA PHE A 99 -18.36 -19.15 -1.66
C PHE A 99 -18.48 -19.40 -3.16
N GLN A 100 -19.60 -19.93 -3.66
CA GLN A 100 -19.82 -20.09 -5.10
C GLN A 100 -19.83 -18.74 -5.85
N MET A 101 -20.43 -17.70 -5.28
CA MET A 101 -20.40 -16.37 -5.90
C MET A 101 -18.99 -15.78 -5.90
N ILE A 102 -18.22 -15.99 -4.82
CA ILE A 102 -16.83 -15.55 -4.75
C ILE A 102 -15.97 -16.32 -5.76
N GLU A 103 -16.10 -17.64 -5.84
CA GLU A 103 -15.42 -18.47 -6.83
C GLU A 103 -15.66 -17.96 -8.25
N TYR A 104 -16.93 -17.75 -8.61
CA TYR A 104 -17.30 -17.30 -9.94
C TYR A 104 -16.80 -15.89 -10.27
N ALA A 105 -16.78 -14.97 -9.30
CA ALA A 105 -16.39 -13.58 -9.53
C ALA A 105 -14.88 -13.33 -9.44
N TYR A 106 -14.12 -14.14 -8.69
CA TYR A 106 -12.72 -13.86 -8.33
C TYR A 106 -11.72 -14.95 -8.69
N PHE A 107 -12.14 -16.21 -8.76
CA PHE A 107 -11.23 -17.37 -8.92
C PHE A 107 -11.51 -18.20 -10.17
N GLY A 108 -12.66 -18.02 -10.82
CA GLY A 108 -13.01 -18.66 -12.08
C GLY A 108 -12.37 -17.98 -13.29
N GLU A 109 -12.45 -18.63 -14.46
CA GLU A 109 -11.81 -18.16 -15.71
C GLU A 109 -12.26 -16.75 -16.15
N ASP A 110 -13.49 -16.35 -15.80
CA ASP A 110 -14.09 -15.07 -16.20
C ASP A 110 -13.85 -13.92 -15.21
N TRP A 111 -13.05 -14.10 -14.16
CA TRP A 111 -12.88 -13.08 -13.11
C TRP A 111 -12.45 -11.70 -13.62
N MET A 112 -11.62 -11.66 -14.68
CA MET A 112 -11.20 -10.42 -15.36
C MET A 112 -12.38 -9.62 -15.90
N ARG A 113 -13.42 -10.32 -16.38
CA ARG A 113 -14.66 -9.70 -16.83
C ARG A 113 -15.37 -8.96 -15.71
N TYR A 114 -15.42 -9.57 -14.52
CA TYR A 114 -16.10 -9.00 -13.36
C TYR A 114 -15.33 -7.84 -12.72
N LYS A 115 -14.03 -7.75 -12.98
CA LYS A 115 -13.15 -6.71 -12.47
C LYS A 115 -12.95 -5.53 -13.42
N TRP A 116 -12.59 -5.79 -14.68
CA TRP A 116 -12.20 -4.76 -15.65
C TRP A 116 -13.13 -4.70 -16.87
N GLY A 117 -14.09 -5.62 -16.98
CA GLY A 117 -15.00 -5.71 -18.11
C GLY A 117 -14.47 -6.61 -19.22
N ILE A 118 -15.01 -6.45 -20.41
CA ILE A 118 -14.70 -7.29 -21.58
C ILE A 118 -13.45 -6.74 -22.30
N GLU A 119 -12.43 -7.58 -22.51
CA GLU A 119 -11.25 -7.26 -23.32
C GLU A 119 -11.64 -6.86 -24.76
N GLY A 120 -10.99 -5.83 -25.31
CA GLY A 120 -11.30 -5.22 -26.60
C GLY A 120 -12.52 -4.27 -26.57
N VAL A 121 -13.26 -4.20 -25.46
CA VAL A 121 -14.39 -3.28 -25.27
C VAL A 121 -14.11 -2.25 -24.18
N HIS A 122 -13.64 -2.72 -23.03
CA HIS A 122 -13.40 -1.88 -21.84
C HIS A 122 -11.91 -1.65 -21.59
N TYR A 123 -11.06 -2.59 -22.00
CA TYR A 123 -9.62 -2.49 -21.91
C TYR A 123 -8.95 -3.34 -22.98
N GLN A 124 -7.67 -3.10 -23.20
CA GLN A 124 -6.76 -3.98 -23.96
C GLN A 124 -5.43 -4.08 -23.20
N TRP A 125 -4.67 -5.16 -23.40
CA TRP A 125 -3.32 -5.26 -22.88
C TRP A 125 -2.36 -4.38 -23.69
N SER A 126 -1.39 -3.75 -23.03
CA SER A 126 -0.30 -3.06 -23.72
C SER A 126 0.72 -4.03 -24.34
N GLY A 127 0.65 -5.31 -23.97
CA GLY A 127 1.57 -6.37 -24.38
C GLY A 127 0.97 -7.75 -24.11
N GLU A 128 1.76 -8.66 -23.54
CA GLU A 128 1.31 -10.02 -23.20
C GLU A 128 0.17 -10.00 -22.16
N PRO A 129 -0.95 -10.71 -22.40
CA PRO A 129 -2.01 -10.85 -21.42
C PRO A 129 -1.49 -11.31 -20.06
N MET A 130 -2.05 -10.76 -18.98
CA MET A 130 -1.73 -11.06 -17.57
C MET A 130 -0.35 -10.61 -17.08
N ASN A 131 0.58 -10.26 -17.98
CA ASN A 131 1.94 -9.81 -17.65
C ASN A 131 2.20 -8.35 -18.03
N SER A 132 1.27 -7.70 -18.73
CA SER A 132 1.42 -6.32 -19.18
C SER A 132 0.39 -5.39 -18.56
N PRO A 133 0.63 -4.07 -18.59
CA PRO A 133 -0.39 -3.14 -18.19
C PRO A 133 -1.67 -3.18 -19.04
N ILE A 134 -2.81 -2.78 -18.46
CA ILE A 134 -4.06 -2.58 -19.21
C ILE A 134 -4.24 -1.12 -19.61
N ILE A 135 -4.72 -0.93 -20.83
CA ILE A 135 -5.11 0.36 -21.39
C ILE A 135 -6.64 0.40 -21.41
N PHE A 136 -7.25 1.22 -20.55
CA PHE A 136 -8.69 1.38 -20.53
C PHE A 136 -9.19 2.09 -21.79
N THR A 137 -10.30 1.60 -22.32
CA THR A 137 -11.01 2.25 -23.41
C THR A 137 -11.63 3.53 -22.88
N ASP A 138 -11.44 4.62 -23.64
CA ASP A 138 -12.10 5.90 -23.38
C ASP A 138 -13.62 5.64 -23.21
N PRO A 139 -14.18 6.03 -22.06
CA PRO A 139 -15.58 5.74 -21.76
C PRO A 139 -16.58 6.23 -22.80
N GLU A 140 -16.28 7.35 -23.47
CA GLU A 140 -17.14 7.89 -24.53
C GLU A 140 -17.15 7.01 -25.79
N LYS A 141 -16.17 6.12 -25.92
CA LYS A 141 -16.02 5.18 -27.04
C LYS A 141 -16.60 3.79 -26.73
N ILE A 142 -16.99 3.53 -25.48
CA ILE A 142 -17.58 2.24 -25.10
C ILE A 142 -18.99 2.15 -25.69
N PRO A 143 -19.33 1.09 -26.45
CA PRO A 143 -20.66 0.94 -27.03
C PRO A 143 -21.75 0.97 -25.94
N PRO A 144 -22.89 1.65 -26.16
CA PRO A 144 -23.94 1.80 -25.13
C PRO A 144 -24.45 0.49 -24.52
N LYS A 145 -24.44 -0.62 -25.28
CA LYS A 145 -24.83 -1.95 -24.79
C LYS A 145 -23.86 -2.54 -23.74
N TYR A 146 -22.66 -2.00 -23.64
CA TYR A 146 -21.62 -2.42 -22.70
C TYR A 146 -21.31 -1.34 -21.66
N ALA A 147 -21.81 -0.11 -21.84
CA ALA A 147 -21.63 0.97 -20.87
C ALA A 147 -22.35 0.67 -19.55
N GLY A 148 -21.70 1.00 -18.43
CA GLY A 148 -22.31 0.96 -17.10
C GLY A 148 -23.45 1.99 -16.99
N LYS A 149 -24.46 1.72 -16.16
CA LYS A 149 -25.51 2.71 -15.88
C LYS A 149 -24.90 3.90 -15.11
N GLY A 150 -24.62 5.00 -15.83
CA GLY A 150 -24.15 6.26 -15.25
C GLY A 150 -22.68 6.26 -14.85
N THR A 151 -21.89 5.27 -15.26
CA THR A 151 -20.44 5.23 -15.01
C THR A 151 -19.69 4.89 -16.28
N THR A 152 -18.53 5.52 -16.39
CA THR A 152 -17.53 5.32 -17.42
C THR A 152 -16.70 4.05 -17.23
N ALA A 153 -16.73 3.49 -16.02
CA ALA A 153 -16.12 2.21 -15.68
C ALA A 153 -17.17 1.10 -15.66
N PHE A 154 -16.76 -0.13 -16.00
CA PHE A 154 -17.57 -1.33 -15.75
C PHE A 154 -17.84 -1.44 -14.25
N GLY A 155 -19.11 -1.63 -13.86
CA GLY A 155 -19.47 -1.82 -12.47
C GLY A 155 -18.80 -3.08 -11.93
N GLN A 156 -17.85 -2.92 -11.02
CA GLN A 156 -17.08 -4.03 -10.50
C GLN A 156 -17.96 -4.88 -9.59
N PHE A 157 -18.07 -6.17 -9.88
CA PHE A 157 -18.53 -7.16 -8.89
C PHE A 157 -17.34 -7.55 -8.01
N GLY A 158 -16.62 -6.53 -7.51
CA GLY A 158 -15.20 -6.63 -7.19
C GLY A 158 -14.85 -6.07 -5.81
N ASN A 159 -14.04 -6.84 -5.09
CA ASN A 159 -13.29 -6.51 -3.91
C ASN A 159 -11.82 -6.74 -4.25
N LEU A 160 -10.99 -5.77 -3.90
CA LEU A 160 -9.57 -5.70 -4.20
C LEU A 160 -8.73 -6.79 -3.48
N ASN A 161 -9.36 -7.61 -2.64
CA ASN A 161 -8.68 -8.47 -1.66
C ASN A 161 -8.70 -9.98 -1.97
N PHE A 162 -9.44 -10.44 -2.99
CA PHE A 162 -9.46 -11.84 -3.44
C PHE A 162 -8.91 -11.94 -4.85
N ILE A 163 -7.63 -11.65 -5.01
CA ILE A 163 -6.95 -11.76 -6.29
C ILE A 163 -5.68 -12.57 -6.05
N ASP A 164 -5.62 -13.73 -6.70
CA ASP A 164 -4.48 -14.65 -6.63
C ASP A 164 -3.29 -14.16 -7.47
N ASN A 165 -3.57 -13.37 -8.52
CA ASN A 165 -2.56 -12.77 -9.39
C ASN A 165 -2.41 -11.26 -9.15
N ILE A 166 -1.43 -10.91 -8.31
CA ILE A 166 -1.10 -9.53 -7.95
C ILE A 166 -0.65 -8.69 -9.14
N ASN A 167 -0.02 -9.29 -10.17
CA ASN A 167 0.37 -8.57 -11.38
C ASN A 167 -0.89 -8.07 -12.09
N VAL A 168 -1.92 -8.89 -12.18
CA VAL A 168 -3.21 -8.51 -12.78
C VAL A 168 -3.99 -7.55 -11.88
N TYR A 169 -3.71 -7.54 -10.58
CA TYR A 169 -4.22 -6.51 -9.68
C TYR A 169 -3.65 -5.13 -9.99
N PHE A 170 -2.32 -5.04 -10.04
CA PHE A 170 -1.60 -3.80 -10.23
C PHE A 170 -1.23 -3.50 -11.68
N ASN A 171 -1.77 -4.24 -12.65
CA ASN A 171 -1.51 -4.04 -14.08
C ASN A 171 -2.03 -2.71 -14.63
N PHE A 172 -2.68 -1.87 -13.85
CA PHE A 172 -2.91 -0.49 -14.29
C PHE A 172 -1.62 0.37 -14.22
N ASP A 173 -0.51 -0.18 -13.71
CA ASP A 173 0.77 0.50 -13.53
C ASP A 173 1.95 -0.44 -13.84
N ALA A 174 2.74 -0.06 -14.84
CA ALA A 174 3.93 -0.81 -15.25
C ALA A 174 5.00 -0.89 -14.15
N PHE A 175 5.06 0.11 -13.27
CA PHE A 175 6.04 0.15 -12.19
C PHE A 175 5.82 -1.02 -11.23
N TYR A 176 4.59 -1.27 -10.80
CA TYR A 176 4.31 -2.36 -9.86
C TYR A 176 4.67 -3.74 -10.40
N ILE A 177 4.36 -4.03 -11.67
CA ILE A 177 4.68 -5.32 -12.28
C ILE A 177 6.20 -5.54 -12.28
N GLN A 178 6.96 -4.57 -12.80
CA GLN A 178 8.42 -4.66 -12.85
C GLN A 178 9.05 -4.74 -11.46
N PHE A 179 8.44 -4.08 -10.47
CA PHE A 179 8.92 -4.10 -9.09
C PHE A 179 8.70 -5.47 -8.43
N ILE A 180 7.54 -6.10 -8.65
CA ILE A 180 7.26 -7.46 -8.18
C ILE A 180 8.23 -8.47 -8.83
N GLU A 181 8.43 -8.37 -10.14
CA GLU A 181 9.38 -9.22 -10.87
C GLU A 181 10.83 -9.05 -10.37
N TYR A 182 11.26 -7.81 -10.14
CA TYR A 182 12.58 -7.52 -9.59
C TYR A 182 12.78 -8.26 -8.26
N TRP A 183 11.85 -8.15 -7.32
CA TRP A 183 12.01 -8.82 -6.03
C TRP A 183 11.83 -10.34 -6.11
N ASN A 184 11.02 -10.86 -7.02
CA ASN A 184 11.00 -12.31 -7.29
C ASN A 184 12.36 -12.84 -7.74
N GLN A 185 13.17 -12.03 -8.43
CA GLN A 185 14.51 -12.41 -8.88
C GLN A 185 15.59 -12.18 -7.82
N TYR A 186 15.52 -11.07 -7.08
CA TYR A 186 16.63 -10.60 -6.22
C TYR A 186 16.41 -10.79 -4.72
N SER A 187 15.17 -11.06 -4.26
CA SER A 187 14.93 -11.48 -2.88
C SER A 187 15.19 -12.99 -2.74
N PRO A 188 15.84 -13.45 -1.66
CA PRO A 188 16.09 -14.87 -1.38
C PRO A 188 14.85 -15.78 -1.45
N ASP A 189 13.68 -15.25 -1.11
CA ASP A 189 12.40 -15.97 -1.03
C ASP A 189 11.28 -15.30 -1.84
N GLY A 190 11.65 -14.38 -2.73
CA GLY A 190 10.77 -13.72 -3.69
C GLY A 190 9.87 -12.63 -3.10
N TRP A 191 8.96 -12.08 -3.91
CA TRP A 191 8.12 -10.96 -3.50
C TRP A 191 7.28 -11.28 -2.27
N PHE A 192 6.72 -12.48 -2.12
CA PHE A 192 5.93 -12.85 -0.92
C PHE A 192 6.78 -13.48 0.18
N GLY A 193 8.11 -13.51 0.01
CA GLY A 193 9.05 -14.08 0.95
C GLY A 193 9.31 -13.19 2.15
N ASP A 194 9.48 -13.80 3.33
CA ASP A 194 9.62 -13.13 4.61
C ASP A 194 10.87 -12.21 4.67
N SER A 195 11.87 -12.41 3.79
CA SER A 195 13.09 -11.60 3.76
C SER A 195 12.87 -10.15 3.28
N LEU A 196 11.79 -9.88 2.54
CA LEU A 196 11.50 -8.56 1.97
C LEU A 196 10.64 -7.68 2.90
N TRP A 197 9.83 -8.28 3.77
CA TRP A 197 8.78 -7.59 4.52
C TRP A 197 9.19 -7.29 5.95
N ILE A 198 8.67 -6.19 6.49
CA ILE A 198 8.78 -5.90 7.92
C ILE A 198 7.62 -6.60 8.62
N LEU A 199 7.86 -7.83 9.05
CA LEU A 199 6.87 -8.63 9.78
C LEU A 199 7.00 -8.36 11.29
N PRO A 200 6.08 -7.61 11.93
CA PRO A 200 6.03 -7.57 13.37
C PRO A 200 5.67 -8.95 13.91
N ASP A 201 6.36 -9.35 14.97
CA ASP A 201 6.12 -10.63 15.64
C ASP A 201 4.69 -10.76 16.19
N LYS A 202 4.05 -9.63 16.54
CA LYS A 202 2.70 -9.53 17.11
C LYS A 202 1.93 -8.41 16.40
N LEU A 203 0.61 -8.57 16.23
CA LEU A 203 -0.26 -7.54 15.66
C LEU A 203 -1.45 -7.26 16.56
N TYR A 204 -1.77 -5.98 16.69
CA TYR A 204 -3.00 -5.53 17.31
C TYR A 204 -4.20 -5.76 16.40
N SER A 205 -4.89 -6.87 16.61
CA SER A 205 -6.07 -7.25 15.86
C SER A 205 -6.95 -8.22 16.66
N GLN A 206 -8.27 -8.08 16.51
CA GLN A 206 -9.26 -9.02 17.05
C GLN A 206 -9.09 -10.45 16.50
N TYR A 207 -8.37 -10.58 15.38
CA TYR A 207 -8.12 -11.88 14.73
C TYR A 207 -6.89 -12.61 15.27
N THR A 208 -5.97 -11.89 15.92
CA THR A 208 -4.66 -12.41 16.35
C THR A 208 -4.48 -12.39 17.86
N MET A 209 -5.48 -11.87 18.59
CA MET A 209 -5.48 -11.72 20.03
C MET A 209 -6.73 -12.34 20.66
N PRO A 210 -6.61 -12.93 21.86
CA PRO A 210 -7.77 -13.21 22.70
C PRO A 210 -8.65 -11.96 22.87
N ALA A 211 -9.98 -12.14 22.88
CA ALA A 211 -10.93 -11.02 22.90
C ALA A 211 -10.75 -10.12 24.13
N ASP A 212 -10.53 -10.72 25.30
CA ASP A 212 -10.23 -10.03 26.56
C ASP A 212 -8.95 -9.21 26.47
N LYS A 213 -7.89 -9.75 25.87
CA LYS A 213 -6.63 -9.03 25.66
C LYS A 213 -6.76 -7.90 24.66
N TYR A 214 -7.56 -8.09 23.61
CA TYR A 214 -7.86 -7.02 22.67
C TYR A 214 -8.56 -5.83 23.35
N GLU A 215 -9.57 -6.12 24.20
CA GLU A 215 -10.29 -5.11 24.98
C GLU A 215 -9.37 -4.42 26.00
N GLU A 216 -8.58 -5.19 26.76
CA GLU A 216 -7.59 -4.69 27.72
C GLU A 216 -6.62 -3.68 27.06
N PHE A 217 -6.07 -4.03 25.89
CA PHE A 217 -5.19 -3.09 25.16
C PHE A 217 -5.94 -1.91 24.57
N THR A 218 -7.20 -2.09 24.15
CA THR A 218 -8.02 -0.98 23.64
C THR A 218 -8.15 0.09 24.71
N GLU A 219 -8.45 -0.31 25.94
CA GLU A 219 -8.59 0.58 27.10
C GLU A 219 -7.26 1.26 27.44
N LEU A 220 -6.19 0.47 27.64
CA LEU A 220 -4.85 0.99 27.91
C LEU A 220 -4.38 1.99 26.85
N ARG A 221 -4.62 1.68 25.57
CA ARG A 221 -4.30 2.58 24.46
C ARG A 221 -5.10 3.87 24.56
N ASN A 222 -6.41 3.80 24.82
CA ASN A 222 -7.24 5.00 24.90
C ASN A 222 -6.82 5.92 26.06
N GLU A 223 -6.33 5.35 27.16
CA GLU A 223 -5.84 6.10 28.32
C GLU A 223 -4.51 6.82 28.08
N THR A 224 -3.56 6.19 27.36
CA THR A 224 -2.18 6.70 27.25
C THR A 224 -1.80 7.27 25.89
N ASN A 225 -2.56 6.96 24.83
CA ASN A 225 -2.18 7.34 23.46
C ASN A 225 -2.10 8.86 23.26
N SER A 226 -2.88 9.66 24.00
CA SER A 226 -2.78 11.12 23.89
C SER A 226 -1.43 11.63 24.41
N GLN A 227 -0.98 11.20 25.59
CA GLN A 227 0.31 11.66 26.14
C GLN A 227 1.48 11.17 25.30
N ILE A 228 1.44 9.91 24.86
CA ILE A 228 2.46 9.33 23.96
C ILE A 228 2.58 10.16 22.68
N ASN A 229 1.45 10.51 22.04
CA ASN A 229 1.46 11.29 20.80
C ASN A 229 1.94 12.72 21.00
N THR A 230 1.70 13.33 22.16
CA THR A 230 2.25 14.66 22.50
C THR A 230 3.77 14.62 22.48
N VAL A 231 4.40 13.70 23.23
CA VAL A 231 5.86 13.55 23.27
C VAL A 231 6.43 13.29 21.88
N HIS A 232 5.83 12.35 21.14
CA HIS A 232 6.26 12.03 19.78
C HIS A 232 6.16 13.23 18.82
N SER A 233 5.06 13.98 18.88
CA SER A 233 4.83 15.12 17.99
C SER A 233 5.79 16.27 18.29
N GLU A 234 6.08 16.53 19.57
CA GLU A 234 7.04 17.56 19.99
C GLU A 234 8.46 17.22 19.53
N PHE A 235 8.91 16.00 19.76
CA PHE A 235 10.22 15.54 19.29
C PHE A 235 10.34 15.65 17.77
N THR A 236 9.35 15.12 17.05
CA THR A 236 9.31 15.14 15.58
C THR A 236 9.33 16.57 15.04
N LYS A 237 8.59 17.50 15.67
CA LYS A 237 8.61 18.93 15.31
C LYS A 237 10.00 19.56 15.50
N ARG A 238 10.72 19.21 16.56
CA ARG A 238 12.10 19.68 16.80
C ARG A 238 13.08 19.13 15.77
N VAL A 239 12.98 17.84 15.44
CA VAL A 239 13.77 17.18 14.37
C VAL A 239 13.57 17.93 13.05
N TRP A 240 12.33 18.06 12.59
CA TRP A 240 12.03 18.70 11.31
C TRP A 240 12.31 20.21 11.34
N GLY A 241 12.19 20.85 12.51
CA GLY A 241 12.56 22.25 12.69
C GLY A 241 14.08 22.51 12.71
N GLY A 242 14.92 21.47 12.62
CA GLY A 242 16.38 21.62 12.73
C GLY A 242 16.84 22.09 14.11
N GLN A 243 16.03 21.86 15.15
CA GLN A 243 16.28 22.31 16.53
C GLN A 243 17.10 21.29 17.34
N ILE A 244 17.46 20.16 16.73
CA ILE A 244 18.27 19.10 17.32
C ILE A 244 19.67 19.18 16.70
N SER A 245 20.63 19.61 17.50
CA SER A 245 22.04 19.71 17.10
C SER A 245 22.79 18.38 17.25
N ASN A 246 22.35 17.52 18.18
CA ASN A 246 22.88 16.17 18.38
C ASN A 246 21.72 15.19 18.57
N ILE A 247 21.49 14.33 17.58
CA ILE A 247 20.37 13.38 17.61
C ILE A 247 20.57 12.28 18.64
N ASP A 248 21.81 11.85 18.90
CA ASP A 248 22.09 10.70 19.77
C ASP A 248 21.72 11.03 21.22
N SER A 249 22.08 12.22 21.71
CA SER A 249 21.74 12.66 23.06
C SER A 249 20.25 12.96 23.24
N GLU A 250 19.60 13.51 22.21
CA GLU A 250 18.17 13.86 22.26
C GLU A 250 17.29 12.61 22.10
N TRP A 251 17.81 11.56 21.45
CA TRP A 251 17.12 10.29 21.28
C TRP A 251 16.92 9.58 22.62
N GLU A 252 17.95 9.50 23.47
CA GLU A 252 17.82 8.88 24.80
C GLU A 252 16.74 9.58 25.65
N GLN A 253 16.77 10.91 25.69
CA GLN A 253 15.77 11.70 26.40
C GLN A 253 14.36 11.49 25.84
N TYR A 254 14.22 11.41 24.51
CA TYR A 254 12.95 11.11 23.85
C TYR A 254 12.41 9.74 24.26
N ILE A 255 13.28 8.72 24.29
CA ILE A 255 12.92 7.37 24.74
C ILE A 255 12.44 7.39 26.19
N ASP A 256 13.14 8.05 27.10
CA ASP A 256 12.72 8.13 28.50
C ASP A 256 11.35 8.81 28.65
N GLN A 257 11.14 9.92 27.93
CA GLN A 257 9.88 10.67 27.96
C GLN A 257 8.71 9.86 27.40
N ILE A 258 8.88 9.17 26.28
CA ILE A 258 7.79 8.40 25.67
C ILE A 258 7.44 7.16 26.51
N TYR A 259 8.43 6.53 27.16
CA TYR A 259 8.20 5.45 28.13
C TYR A 259 7.44 5.93 29.37
N ALA A 260 7.81 7.10 29.91
CA ALA A 260 7.11 7.73 31.03
C ALA A 260 5.69 8.19 30.67
N ALA A 261 5.45 8.56 29.40
CA ALA A 261 4.12 8.94 28.90
C ALA A 261 3.14 7.77 28.75
N GLY A 262 3.58 6.53 28.97
CA GLY A 262 2.73 5.34 28.97
C GLY A 262 3.15 4.24 28.00
N LEU A 263 4.20 4.44 27.18
CA LEU A 263 4.70 3.39 26.29
C LEU A 263 5.26 2.20 27.07
N SER A 264 5.75 2.41 28.30
CA SER A 264 6.23 1.34 29.18
C SER A 264 5.14 0.29 29.48
N GLU A 265 3.90 0.72 29.67
CA GLU A 265 2.77 -0.19 29.90
C GLU A 265 2.40 -0.96 28.63
N TRP A 266 2.49 -0.31 27.45
CA TRP A 266 2.30 -1.00 26.18
C TRP A 266 3.37 -2.09 26.00
N VAL A 267 4.64 -1.78 26.29
CA VAL A 267 5.74 -2.74 26.19
C VAL A 267 5.54 -3.93 27.12
N LYS A 268 5.08 -3.71 28.36
CA LYS A 268 4.74 -4.80 29.29
C LYS A 268 3.61 -5.66 28.76
N PHE A 269 2.51 -5.03 28.30
CA PHE A 269 1.37 -5.73 27.73
C PHE A 269 1.80 -6.60 26.54
N TRP A 270 2.51 -6.02 25.57
CA TRP A 270 2.98 -6.71 24.37
C TRP A 270 4.00 -7.80 24.63
N ASN A 271 4.73 -7.77 25.75
CA ASN A 271 5.66 -8.83 26.14
C ASN A 271 5.03 -9.91 27.03
N SER A 272 3.73 -9.82 27.35
CA SER A 272 3.03 -10.89 28.07
C SER A 272 2.95 -12.18 27.25
N ASP A 273 2.95 -13.31 27.95
CA ASP A 273 2.79 -14.64 27.35
C ASP A 273 1.40 -14.87 26.76
N ASP A 274 0.41 -14.07 27.15
CA ASP A 274 -0.98 -14.16 26.67
C ASP A 274 -1.09 -13.76 25.19
N ILE A 275 -0.13 -12.97 24.70
CA ILE A 275 -0.10 -12.51 23.32
C ILE A 275 0.96 -13.31 22.58
N LYS A 276 0.50 -14.28 21.78
CA LYS A 276 1.39 -15.15 21.00
C LYS A 276 1.90 -14.45 19.75
N THR A 277 3.08 -14.88 19.31
CA THR A 277 3.68 -14.41 18.04
C THR A 277 3.11 -15.17 16.85
N TYR A 278 3.29 -14.64 15.64
CA TYR A 278 2.95 -15.39 14.42
C TYR A 278 3.69 -16.72 14.31
N ASN A 279 4.96 -16.75 14.71
CA ASN A 279 5.76 -17.97 14.69
C ASN A 279 5.19 -19.07 15.57
N TYR A 280 4.62 -18.72 16.74
CA TYR A 280 3.93 -19.69 17.60
C TYR A 280 2.79 -20.39 16.84
N TYR A 281 1.93 -19.63 16.15
CA TYR A 281 0.81 -20.21 15.40
C TYR A 281 1.26 -20.99 14.16
N ARG A 282 2.35 -20.58 13.49
CA ARG A 282 2.89 -21.27 12.31
C ARG A 282 3.38 -22.68 12.63
N GLN A 283 3.89 -22.89 13.85
CA GLN A 283 4.51 -24.15 14.31
C GLN A 283 3.51 -25.16 14.89
N GLN A 284 2.24 -24.80 15.07
CA GLN A 284 1.22 -25.72 15.62
C GLN A 284 0.57 -26.64 14.57
N LYS A 285 1.13 -26.68 13.34
CA LYS A 285 0.68 -27.56 12.26
C LYS A 285 1.28 -28.94 12.36
#